data_AF-A0A8J1Z6U2-F1
#
_entry.id   AF-A0A8J1Z6U2-F1
#
_cell.length_a   1.000
_cell.length_b   1.000
_cell.length_c   1.000
_cell.angle_alpha   90.00
_cell.angle_beta   90.00
_cell.angle_gamma   90.00
#
_symmetry.space_group_name_H-M   'P 1'
#
loop_
_entity.id
_entity.type
_entity.pdbx_description
1 polymer ?
#
loop_
_entity_poly.entity_id
_entity_poly.type
_entity_poly.pdbx_seq_one_letter_code
_entity_poly.pdbx_strand_id
1 'polypeptide(L)'
;MAPNNKKNHGGQHPPGTTTGGHNSPGTTTRFKESDTNKHLNHIRASTAHNEKLDQLIQHAQEADEHGGVCREIFYAHIRDSLKGCIFVGHINTDLDSVAGAIGAAALFDGIPAISENKLNGEILFALEECKIQTPELFENIPNAKTTAKVCLVDHSEEKQMTPFLKKDKNRGSRIVGIIDHHALAESFSTSKPLFMDLRPWGSMSTIVTVLFLSHKKFLPPKIAKLLLMAVLSDTLNLQSITTTEPDRQVVALLSSYGKVPDPDKLARQQFQKKTDFIVNLGAYEMIRGDQKDFSMNNWKVGISVLEVTDVEPVLKVAPEIMLELRMLKKEKGEVVETAEDGSEISRTRDYKRELDFAYLFVVDILNEKSYLIIAGGRELVLAKKAFPDAPSLGAAVKGIPPPGKTINEEETLMTMKHKMVSRKAQFAPAILEALADPDYSWCHKRPVALMSALESANEKAKDYSEKLYSECQEHTVINSTKVVRVSRMFSRELEAVGHTSHPNSPSGTPKSQPRDGKNPAKQPRSMLPSVKSGEFFREPTESGQSSGSRDSTPSPEVRKDGAGEDKRTFSPNGRNRCCV
;
A
#
# COMPACT_ATOMS: atom_id res chain seq x y z
N MET A 1 31.00 29.00 65.50
CA MET A 1 31.58 29.36 64.19
C MET A 1 30.46 29.91 63.33
N ALA A 2 30.51 31.21 63.06
CA ALA A 2 29.51 31.96 62.29
C ALA A 2 29.94 32.02 60.79
N PRO A 3 29.22 32.73 59.89
CA PRO A 3 27.87 32.43 59.38
C PRO A 3 27.73 32.71 57.85
N ASN A 4 26.47 32.68 57.35
CA ASN A 4 25.94 33.51 56.24
C ASN A 4 26.43 33.25 54.80
N ASN A 5 25.77 33.70 53.74
CA ASN A 5 24.38 33.95 53.37
C ASN A 5 24.45 34.26 51.86
N LYS A 6 23.32 34.06 51.19
CA LYS A 6 23.05 34.40 49.80
C LYS A 6 23.29 35.90 49.44
N LYS A 7 23.45 36.09 48.12
CA LYS A 7 23.12 37.25 47.26
C LYS A 7 24.11 38.42 47.19
N ASN A 8 24.52 38.74 45.96
CA ASN A 8 24.34 40.04 45.27
C ASN A 8 24.93 39.93 43.85
N HIS A 9 24.21 40.22 42.76
CA HIS A 9 23.64 41.48 42.26
C HIS A 9 24.58 42.27 41.34
N GLY A 10 23.98 42.82 40.27
CA GLY A 10 24.53 43.79 39.34
C GLY A 10 24.35 43.28 37.91
N GLY A 11 23.28 43.57 37.18
CA GLY A 11 22.77 44.92 36.82
C GLY A 11 23.44 45.32 35.49
N GLN A 12 22.78 45.77 34.43
CA GLN A 12 21.72 46.76 34.35
C GLN A 12 20.96 46.67 33.00
N HIS A 13 19.67 47.05 33.04
CA HIS A 13 18.70 47.40 31.98
C HIS A 13 19.09 48.66 31.16
N PRO A 14 18.26 49.29 30.26
CA PRO A 14 17.06 48.97 29.43
C PRO A 14 17.26 49.49 27.95
N PRO A 15 16.31 50.05 27.12
CA PRO A 15 14.82 50.13 27.07
C PRO A 15 14.15 49.87 25.69
N GLY A 16 12.80 49.92 25.65
CA GLY A 16 12.01 50.41 24.50
C GLY A 16 11.23 49.35 23.70
N THR A 17 9.97 49.06 24.01
CA THR A 17 8.71 49.68 23.50
C THR A 17 8.22 49.21 22.13
N THR A 18 7.00 48.65 22.15
CA THR A 18 5.91 48.67 21.12
C THR A 18 6.19 47.90 19.80
N THR A 19 5.31 47.10 19.20
CA THR A 19 3.84 47.10 19.08
C THR A 19 3.35 45.68 18.76
N GLY A 20 2.12 45.37 19.16
CA GLY A 20 1.43 44.14 18.78
C GLY A 20 1.17 44.02 17.28
N GLY A 21 1.30 42.79 16.79
CA GLY A 21 0.80 42.33 15.50
C GLY A 21 0.26 40.92 15.69
N HIS A 22 -1.06 40.80 15.64
CA HIS A 22 -1.76 39.52 15.56
C HIS A 22 -1.23 38.73 14.37
N ASN A 23 -0.56 37.61 14.64
CA ASN A 23 -0.38 36.54 13.67
C ASN A 23 -1.01 35.27 14.25
N SER A 24 -2.10 34.86 13.61
CA SER A 24 -2.74 33.56 13.78
C SER A 24 -1.69 32.45 13.69
N PRO A 25 -1.63 31.50 14.64
CA PRO A 25 -0.75 30.37 14.48
C PRO A 25 -1.36 29.44 13.44
N GLY A 26 -0.82 29.48 12.22
CA GLY A 26 -0.96 28.40 11.27
C GLY A 26 -0.49 27.12 11.94
N THR A 27 -1.39 26.15 12.00
CA THR A 27 -1.20 24.83 12.61
C THR A 27 -0.11 24.09 11.85
N THR A 28 1.15 24.34 12.21
CA THR A 28 2.26 23.48 11.88
C THR A 28 2.15 22.27 12.80
N THR A 29 1.84 21.12 12.21
CA THR A 29 1.91 19.81 12.86
C THR A 29 3.31 19.63 13.44
N ARG A 30 3.44 19.92 14.73
CA ARG A 30 4.69 19.81 15.48
C ARG A 30 4.84 18.34 15.87
N PHE A 31 5.59 17.60 15.06
CA PHE A 31 6.03 16.25 15.36
C PHE A 31 6.66 16.23 16.77
N LYS A 32 6.19 15.33 17.63
CA LYS A 32 6.88 14.98 18.88
C LYS A 32 7.99 13.98 18.54
N GLU A 33 9.08 14.09 19.28
CA GLU A 33 10.42 13.61 18.96
C GLU A 33 10.54 12.12 18.62
N SER A 34 10.70 11.85 17.33
CA SER A 34 11.62 10.83 16.78
C SER A 34 12.11 11.29 15.39
N ASP A 35 12.61 12.53 15.28
CA ASP A 35 13.08 13.03 13.99
C ASP A 35 14.32 12.22 13.57
N THR A 36 14.28 11.52 12.43
CA THR A 36 15.46 10.86 11.87
C THR A 36 16.60 11.87 11.78
N ASN A 37 16.32 13.11 11.40
CA ASN A 37 17.29 14.20 11.44
C ASN A 37 17.87 14.48 12.83
N LYS A 38 17.11 14.35 13.93
CA LYS A 38 17.66 14.48 15.29
C LYS A 38 18.61 13.33 15.61
N HIS A 39 18.25 12.11 15.24
CA HIS A 39 19.15 10.97 15.43
C HIS A 39 20.43 11.14 14.59
N LEU A 40 20.30 11.59 13.34
CA LEU A 40 21.46 11.94 12.50
C LEU A 40 22.28 13.07 13.08
N ASN A 41 21.66 14.10 13.64
CA ASN A 41 22.37 15.19 14.32
C ASN A 41 23.08 14.69 15.57
N HIS A 42 22.50 13.73 16.31
CA HIS A 42 23.14 13.10 17.45
C HIS A 42 24.35 12.25 17.03
N ILE A 43 24.19 11.43 15.99
CA ILE A 43 25.29 10.70 15.33
C ILE A 43 26.40 11.67 14.92
N ARG A 44 26.05 12.75 14.21
CA ARG A 44 26.97 13.78 13.73
C ARG A 44 27.63 14.59 14.85
N ALA A 45 27.00 14.70 16.02
CA ALA A 45 27.58 15.38 17.17
C ALA A 45 28.59 14.50 17.94
N SER A 46 28.60 13.18 17.69
CA SER A 46 29.53 12.25 18.33
C SER A 46 30.81 12.12 17.53
N THR A 47 31.91 12.68 18.03
CA THR A 47 33.24 12.64 17.37
C THR A 47 33.69 11.21 17.09
N ALA A 48 33.53 10.29 18.05
CA ALA A 48 33.88 8.88 17.86
C ALA A 48 33.00 8.18 16.82
N HIS A 49 31.73 8.60 16.68
CA HIS A 49 30.85 8.04 15.67
C HIS A 49 31.19 8.58 14.28
N ASN A 50 31.52 9.87 14.15
CA ASN A 50 31.98 10.44 12.89
C ASN A 50 33.26 9.78 12.41
N GLU A 51 34.26 9.60 13.28
CA GLU A 51 35.49 8.88 12.91
C GLU A 51 35.20 7.46 12.42
N LYS A 52 34.27 6.75 13.07
CA LYS A 52 33.85 5.40 12.65
C LYS A 52 33.05 5.41 11.35
N LEU A 53 32.18 6.40 11.16
CA LEU A 53 31.39 6.57 9.95
C LEU A 53 32.28 6.93 8.76
N ASP A 54 33.24 7.82 8.95
CA ASP A 54 34.25 8.20 7.95
C ASP A 54 35.13 6.99 7.59
N GLN A 55 35.54 6.17 8.57
CA GLN A 55 36.23 4.89 8.30
C GLN A 55 35.37 3.93 7.48
N LEU A 56 34.07 3.80 7.80
CA LEU A 56 33.15 2.96 7.03
C LEU A 56 32.95 3.49 5.61
N ILE A 57 32.84 4.82 5.45
CA ILE A 57 32.72 5.49 4.15
C ILE A 57 33.99 5.25 3.33
N GLN A 58 35.17 5.44 3.94
CA GLN A 58 36.45 5.21 3.29
C GLN A 58 36.59 3.75 2.85
N HIS A 59 36.30 2.79 3.74
CA HIS A 59 36.33 1.36 3.42
C HIS A 59 35.34 0.94 2.33
N ALA A 60 34.19 1.60 2.20
CA ALA A 60 33.24 1.27 1.12
C ALA A 60 33.47 2.07 -0.17
N GLN A 61 34.32 3.10 -0.14
CA GLN A 61 34.84 3.79 -1.34
C GLN A 61 36.09 3.12 -1.91
N GLU A 62 36.92 2.55 -1.04
CA GLU A 62 38.16 1.84 -1.40
C GLU A 62 37.86 0.34 -1.53
N ALA A 63 37.82 -0.19 -2.76
CA ALA A 63 37.92 -1.63 -2.96
C ALA A 63 39.34 -2.04 -2.55
N ASP A 64 39.46 -2.67 -1.38
CA ASP A 64 40.74 -2.94 -0.75
C ASP A 64 41.64 -3.86 -1.62
N GLU A 65 42.70 -3.30 -2.21
CA GLU A 65 43.74 -4.08 -2.87
C GLU A 65 44.60 -4.85 -1.86
N HIS A 66 44.66 -4.48 -0.57
CA HIS A 66 45.56 -5.12 0.40
C HIS A 66 44.99 -5.14 1.83
N GLY A 67 44.13 -6.13 2.15
CA GLY A 67 43.71 -6.32 3.54
C GLY A 67 42.64 -7.38 3.81
N GLY A 68 42.96 -8.67 3.63
CA GLY A 68 42.22 -9.76 4.29
C GLY A 68 41.98 -11.01 3.46
N VAL A 69 43.05 -11.69 3.02
CA VAL A 69 42.98 -12.93 2.22
C VAL A 69 41.99 -13.96 2.79
N CYS A 70 41.90 -14.11 4.12
CA CYS A 70 40.96 -15.07 4.73
C CYS A 70 39.49 -14.64 4.67
N ARG A 71 39.14 -13.37 4.88
CA ARG A 71 37.73 -12.91 4.82
C ARG A 71 37.22 -12.87 3.39
N GLU A 72 38.06 -12.48 2.43
CA GLU A 72 37.70 -12.51 1.02
C GLU A 72 37.37 -13.93 0.54
N ILE A 73 38.10 -14.95 1.00
CA ILE A 73 37.80 -16.36 0.62
C ILE A 73 36.41 -16.79 1.12
N PHE A 74 36.02 -16.46 2.36
CA PHE A 74 34.70 -16.84 2.90
C PHE A 74 33.54 -16.16 2.17
N TYR A 75 33.68 -14.86 1.88
CA TYR A 75 32.64 -14.09 1.21
C TYR A 75 32.62 -14.31 -0.31
N ALA A 76 33.74 -14.65 -0.93
CA ALA A 76 33.82 -14.99 -2.35
C ALA A 76 32.93 -16.18 -2.69
N HIS A 77 32.95 -17.25 -1.87
CA HIS A 77 32.11 -18.42 -2.13
C HIS A 77 30.61 -18.10 -2.10
N ILE A 78 30.17 -17.24 -1.18
CA ILE A 78 28.77 -16.80 -1.12
C ILE A 78 28.44 -15.97 -2.36
N ARG A 79 29.30 -15.01 -2.74
CA ARG A 79 29.11 -14.20 -3.96
C ARG A 79 29.02 -15.09 -5.20
N ASP A 80 29.93 -16.04 -5.36
CA ASP A 80 29.92 -16.96 -6.50
C ASP A 80 28.69 -17.86 -6.52
N SER A 81 28.21 -18.28 -5.35
CA SER A 81 27.00 -19.10 -5.22
C SER A 81 25.74 -18.35 -5.65
N LEU A 82 25.67 -17.05 -5.36
CA LEU A 82 24.55 -16.16 -5.67
C LEU A 82 24.69 -15.41 -7.01
N LYS A 83 25.86 -15.46 -7.64
CA LYS A 83 26.12 -14.82 -8.93
C LYS A 83 25.15 -15.29 -10.01
N GLY A 84 24.58 -14.33 -10.75
CA GLY A 84 23.60 -14.60 -11.80
C GLY A 84 22.25 -15.13 -11.30
N CYS A 85 22.01 -15.16 -9.98
CA CYS A 85 20.69 -15.50 -9.44
C CYS A 85 19.68 -14.39 -9.73
N ILE A 86 18.41 -14.79 -9.81
CA ILE A 86 17.29 -13.85 -9.81
C ILE A 86 16.95 -13.52 -8.35
N PHE A 87 17.01 -12.24 -8.00
CA PHE A 87 16.60 -11.72 -6.69
C PHE A 87 15.17 -11.21 -6.80
N VAL A 88 14.27 -11.74 -5.99
CA VAL A 88 12.83 -11.47 -6.09
C VAL A 88 12.18 -11.37 -4.71
N GLY A 89 11.40 -10.30 -4.52
CA GLY A 89 10.62 -10.04 -3.31
C GLY A 89 9.30 -10.79 -3.25
N HIS A 90 8.42 -10.46 -2.31
CA HIS A 90 7.10 -11.08 -2.22
C HIS A 90 6.08 -10.47 -3.20
N ILE A 91 4.98 -11.20 -3.45
CA ILE A 91 3.73 -10.64 -4.02
C ILE A 91 3.03 -9.74 -2.99
N ASN A 92 2.08 -8.92 -3.43
CA ASN A 92 1.66 -7.71 -2.73
C ASN A 92 2.88 -6.85 -2.38
N THR A 93 3.72 -6.64 -3.39
CA THR A 93 5.09 -6.14 -3.20
C THR A 93 5.11 -4.75 -2.57
N ASP A 94 6.04 -4.54 -1.65
CA ASP A 94 6.33 -3.25 -1.04
C ASP A 94 7.69 -2.72 -1.52
N LEU A 95 8.11 -1.59 -0.94
CA LEU A 95 9.35 -0.96 -1.34
C LEU A 95 10.58 -1.77 -0.93
N ASP A 96 10.57 -2.46 0.22
CA ASP A 96 11.75 -3.20 0.67
C ASP A 96 12.02 -4.43 -0.19
N SER A 97 10.95 -5.15 -0.58
CA SER A 97 11.00 -6.21 -1.57
C SER A 97 11.68 -5.79 -2.89
N VAL A 98 11.26 -4.66 -3.47
CA VAL A 98 11.79 -4.20 -4.77
C VAL A 98 13.20 -3.60 -4.61
N ALA A 99 13.41 -2.76 -3.61
CA ALA A 99 14.68 -2.10 -3.35
C ALA A 99 15.77 -3.10 -2.96
N GLY A 100 15.45 -4.05 -2.10
CA GLY A 100 16.37 -5.10 -1.69
C GLY A 100 16.65 -6.10 -2.80
N ALA A 101 15.71 -6.40 -3.71
CA ALA A 101 16.01 -7.19 -4.91
C ALA A 101 17.04 -6.48 -5.80
N ILE A 102 16.86 -5.17 -6.03
CA ILE A 102 17.82 -4.34 -6.78
C ILE A 102 19.16 -4.25 -6.06
N GLY A 103 19.16 -4.00 -4.76
CA GLY A 103 20.37 -3.90 -3.94
C GLY A 103 21.15 -5.20 -3.88
N ALA A 104 20.48 -6.32 -3.64
CA ALA A 104 21.09 -7.64 -3.58
C ALA A 104 21.61 -8.08 -4.96
N ALA A 105 20.89 -7.80 -6.05
CA ALA A 105 21.40 -8.05 -7.40
C ALA A 105 22.65 -7.22 -7.70
N ALA A 106 22.69 -5.94 -7.30
CA ALA A 106 23.88 -5.10 -7.40
C ALA A 106 25.04 -5.61 -6.53
N LEU A 107 24.75 -6.18 -5.36
CA LEU A 107 25.75 -6.76 -4.47
C LEU A 107 26.35 -8.06 -5.00
N PHE A 108 25.52 -8.94 -5.56
CA PHE A 108 25.90 -10.31 -5.90
C PHE A 108 26.06 -10.55 -7.41
N ASP A 109 26.01 -9.50 -8.24
CA ASP A 109 26.08 -9.59 -9.71
C ASP A 109 24.97 -10.51 -10.27
N GLY A 110 23.75 -10.28 -9.79
CA GLY A 110 22.54 -11.00 -10.16
C GLY A 110 21.57 -10.19 -11.02
N ILE A 111 20.34 -10.66 -11.08
CA ILE A 111 19.24 -10.05 -11.85
C ILE A 111 18.12 -9.68 -10.87
N PRO A 112 17.75 -8.39 -10.73
CA PRO A 112 16.59 -8.03 -9.91
C PRO A 112 15.30 -8.33 -10.66
N ALA A 113 14.25 -8.72 -9.93
CA ALA A 113 12.93 -8.98 -10.47
C ALA A 113 11.84 -8.38 -9.57
N ILE A 114 10.76 -7.89 -10.19
CA ILE A 114 9.52 -7.61 -9.47
C ILE A 114 8.62 -8.85 -9.47
N SER A 115 7.81 -9.00 -8.43
CA SER A 115 6.85 -10.11 -8.31
C SER A 115 5.52 -9.83 -8.99
N GLU A 116 5.22 -8.55 -9.25
CA GLU A 116 3.95 -8.07 -9.82
C GLU A 116 4.14 -6.83 -10.69
N ASN A 117 3.29 -6.66 -11.71
CA ASN A 117 3.34 -5.49 -12.59
C ASN A 117 2.68 -4.24 -11.97
N LYS A 118 1.72 -4.43 -11.06
CA LYS A 118 0.99 -3.32 -10.43
C LYS A 118 1.74 -2.86 -9.19
N LEU A 119 2.74 -2.03 -9.39
CA LEU A 119 3.52 -1.43 -8.32
C LEU A 119 2.76 -0.27 -7.67
N ASN A 120 2.88 -0.13 -6.36
CA ASN A 120 2.28 0.98 -5.62
C ASN A 120 3.03 2.31 -5.87
N GLY A 121 2.40 3.43 -5.51
CA GLY A 121 2.97 4.77 -5.77
C GLY A 121 4.27 5.06 -5.02
N GLU A 122 4.49 4.44 -3.86
CA GLU A 122 5.74 4.56 -3.10
C GLU A 122 6.91 3.92 -3.87
N ILE A 123 6.72 2.73 -4.42
CA ILE A 123 7.71 2.03 -5.25
C ILE A 123 8.02 2.84 -6.51
N LEU A 124 6.99 3.28 -7.23
CA LEU A 124 7.15 4.05 -8.47
C LEU A 124 7.91 5.35 -8.21
N PHE A 125 7.55 6.06 -7.13
CA PHE A 125 8.26 7.27 -6.71
C PHE A 125 9.73 6.99 -6.38
N ALA A 126 10.03 5.93 -5.64
CA ALA A 126 11.41 5.60 -5.26
C ALA A 126 12.29 5.27 -6.47
N LEU A 127 11.77 4.51 -7.44
CA LEU A 127 12.46 4.19 -8.68
C LEU A 127 12.73 5.44 -9.52
N GLU A 128 11.74 6.33 -9.66
CA GLU A 128 11.86 7.61 -10.38
C GLU A 128 12.88 8.54 -9.70
N GLU A 129 12.75 8.74 -8.39
CA GLU A 129 13.58 9.61 -7.56
C GLU A 129 15.05 9.14 -7.50
N CYS A 130 15.28 7.82 -7.67
CA CYS A 130 16.61 7.23 -7.79
C CYS A 130 17.11 7.12 -9.24
N LYS A 131 16.26 7.38 -10.24
CA LYS A 131 16.54 7.20 -11.68
C LYS A 131 17.01 5.77 -11.98
N ILE A 132 16.26 4.80 -11.47
CA ILE A 132 16.46 3.37 -11.67
C ILE A 132 15.27 2.84 -12.48
N GLN A 133 15.56 2.05 -13.51
CA GLN A 133 14.52 1.41 -14.31
C GLN A 133 13.83 0.34 -13.46
N THR A 134 12.51 0.26 -13.59
CA THR A 134 11.72 -0.84 -13.00
C THR A 134 12.27 -2.19 -13.47
N PRO A 135 12.60 -3.13 -12.56
CA PRO A 135 13.03 -4.47 -12.94
C PRO A 135 11.95 -5.22 -13.72
N GLU A 136 12.36 -6.19 -14.52
CA GLU A 136 11.44 -7.06 -15.24
C GLU A 136 10.59 -7.91 -14.27
N LEU A 137 9.36 -8.22 -14.67
CA LEU A 137 8.54 -9.18 -13.95
C LEU A 137 9.26 -10.53 -13.94
N PHE A 138 9.31 -11.19 -12.78
CA PHE A 138 10.02 -12.45 -12.59
C PHE A 138 9.81 -13.44 -13.73
N GLU A 139 8.57 -13.59 -14.19
CA GLU A 139 8.16 -14.57 -15.18
C GLU A 139 8.62 -14.25 -16.63
N ASN A 140 9.04 -13.01 -16.87
CA ASN A 140 9.57 -12.54 -18.16
C ASN A 140 11.08 -12.72 -18.25
N ILE A 141 11.77 -12.95 -17.13
CA ILE A 141 13.21 -13.15 -17.12
C ILE A 141 13.53 -14.53 -17.72
N PRO A 142 14.51 -14.63 -18.64
CA PRO A 142 14.91 -15.90 -19.23
C PRO A 142 15.21 -16.97 -18.18
N ASN A 143 14.68 -18.17 -18.39
CA ASN A 143 14.82 -19.34 -17.50
C ASN A 143 14.23 -19.19 -16.09
N ALA A 144 13.57 -18.08 -15.74
CA ALA A 144 12.99 -17.88 -14.42
C ALA A 144 11.91 -18.92 -14.06
N LYS A 145 11.12 -19.31 -15.07
CA LYS A 145 10.07 -20.34 -15.00
C LYS A 145 10.61 -21.78 -14.96
N THR A 146 11.90 -21.98 -15.21
CA THR A 146 12.47 -23.32 -15.43
C THR A 146 13.70 -23.55 -14.56
N THR A 147 14.89 -23.11 -14.99
CA THR A 147 16.17 -23.56 -14.43
C THR A 147 16.96 -22.48 -13.69
N ALA A 148 16.54 -21.22 -13.75
CA ALA A 148 17.27 -20.13 -13.09
C ALA A 148 17.34 -20.36 -11.57
N LYS A 149 18.50 -20.05 -11.00
CA LYS A 149 18.68 -19.95 -9.55
C LYS A 149 17.96 -18.71 -9.02
N VAL A 150 17.34 -18.84 -7.86
CA VAL A 150 16.55 -17.78 -7.24
C VAL A 150 17.06 -17.52 -5.82
N CYS A 151 17.17 -16.24 -5.47
CA CYS A 151 17.36 -15.78 -4.10
C CYS A 151 16.08 -15.03 -3.70
N LEU A 152 15.42 -15.47 -2.63
CA LEU A 152 14.29 -14.75 -2.08
C LEU A 152 14.82 -13.60 -1.25
N VAL A 153 14.27 -12.42 -1.46
CA VAL A 153 14.51 -11.28 -0.57
C VAL A 153 13.20 -10.95 0.13
N ASP A 154 13.27 -10.53 1.38
CA ASP A 154 12.12 -10.01 2.15
C ASP A 154 11.00 -11.01 2.45
N HIS A 155 11.18 -12.28 2.13
CA HIS A 155 10.19 -13.30 2.46
C HIS A 155 10.76 -14.71 2.39
N SER A 156 10.06 -15.61 3.08
CA SER A 156 10.23 -17.06 2.97
C SER A 156 8.92 -17.84 2.81
N GLU A 157 7.74 -17.22 3.07
CA GLU A 157 6.46 -17.93 2.99
C GLU A 157 6.08 -18.29 1.55
N GLU A 158 5.68 -19.55 1.32
CA GLU A 158 5.33 -20.03 -0.02
C GLU A 158 4.12 -19.30 -0.61
N LYS A 159 3.23 -18.78 0.22
CA LYS A 159 2.07 -18.00 -0.23
C LYS A 159 2.46 -16.64 -0.77
N GLN A 160 3.58 -16.09 -0.32
CA GLN A 160 4.13 -14.80 -0.72
C GLN A 160 5.03 -14.88 -1.96
N MET A 161 5.40 -16.08 -2.41
CA MET A 161 6.17 -16.27 -3.64
C MET A 161 5.39 -15.90 -4.90
N THR A 162 6.10 -15.63 -5.99
CA THR A 162 5.50 -15.44 -7.32
C THR A 162 4.63 -16.65 -7.71
N PRO A 163 3.54 -16.46 -8.48
CA PRO A 163 2.65 -17.56 -8.87
C PRO A 163 3.37 -18.72 -9.56
N PHE A 164 4.43 -18.43 -10.32
CA PHE A 164 5.25 -19.43 -10.99
C PHE A 164 6.14 -20.20 -10.01
N LEU A 165 6.85 -19.52 -9.12
CA LEU A 165 7.73 -20.18 -8.15
C LEU A 165 6.92 -21.01 -7.13
N LYS A 166 5.75 -20.51 -6.73
CA LYS A 166 4.81 -21.22 -5.86
C LYS A 166 4.27 -22.52 -6.48
N LYS A 167 4.09 -22.57 -7.80
CA LYS A 167 3.61 -23.77 -8.52
C LYS A 167 4.73 -24.72 -8.96
N ASP A 168 5.98 -24.25 -8.94
CA ASP A 168 7.14 -25.03 -9.34
C ASP A 168 7.46 -26.13 -8.31
N LYS A 169 7.28 -27.39 -8.71
CA LYS A 169 7.56 -28.57 -7.90
C LYS A 169 9.05 -28.73 -7.58
N ASN A 170 9.94 -28.13 -8.38
CA ASN A 170 11.39 -28.21 -8.23
C ASN A 170 11.98 -26.98 -7.52
N ARG A 171 11.15 -26.04 -7.03
CA ARG A 171 11.60 -24.77 -6.42
C ARG A 171 12.67 -24.97 -5.34
N GLY A 172 12.55 -26.01 -4.51
CA GLY A 172 13.45 -26.26 -3.38
C GLY A 172 14.89 -26.60 -3.80
N SER A 173 15.13 -26.87 -5.09
CA SER A 173 16.47 -27.04 -5.65
C SER A 173 17.01 -25.80 -6.36
N ARG A 174 16.13 -24.85 -6.70
CA ARG A 174 16.46 -23.60 -7.40
C ARG A 174 16.63 -22.42 -6.46
N ILE A 175 15.95 -22.44 -5.32
CA ILE A 175 16.12 -21.45 -4.27
C ILE A 175 17.47 -21.72 -3.61
N VAL A 176 18.44 -20.85 -3.88
CA VAL A 176 19.83 -20.95 -3.41
C VAL A 176 20.17 -19.90 -2.35
N GLY A 177 19.25 -18.97 -2.09
CA GLY A 177 19.43 -17.89 -1.14
C GLY A 177 18.14 -17.38 -0.52
N ILE A 178 18.23 -16.90 0.73
CA ILE A 178 17.23 -16.06 1.41
C ILE A 178 17.96 -14.91 2.11
N ILE A 179 17.47 -13.68 1.92
CA ILE A 179 17.86 -12.50 2.71
C ILE A 179 16.56 -11.89 3.23
N ASP A 180 16.27 -12.00 4.51
CA ASP A 180 14.94 -11.67 5.05
C ASP A 180 15.05 -11.20 6.50
N HIS A 181 14.07 -10.43 6.96
CA HIS A 181 13.96 -9.92 8.33
C HIS A 181 12.71 -10.43 9.06
N HIS A 182 11.85 -11.17 8.38
CA HIS A 182 10.69 -11.83 8.94
C HIS A 182 11.04 -13.11 9.70
N ALA A 183 10.05 -13.66 10.40
CA ALA A 183 10.15 -15.02 10.93
C ALA A 183 10.22 -16.02 9.76
N LEU A 184 11.13 -17.00 9.86
CA LEU A 184 11.22 -18.07 8.87
C LEU A 184 9.90 -18.84 8.82
N ALA A 185 9.29 -18.91 7.64
CA ALA A 185 7.99 -19.52 7.47
C ALA A 185 8.04 -21.05 7.64
N GLU A 186 7.09 -21.62 8.38
CA GLU A 186 6.95 -23.09 8.52
C GLU A 186 6.73 -23.80 7.18
N SER A 187 6.16 -23.09 6.20
CA SER A 187 5.94 -23.61 4.85
C SER A 187 7.22 -23.76 4.04
N PHE A 188 8.32 -23.11 4.44
CA PHE A 188 9.53 -23.06 3.64
C PHE A 188 10.37 -24.33 3.81
N SER A 189 10.75 -24.97 2.70
CA SER A 189 11.67 -26.11 2.69
C SER A 189 12.48 -26.19 1.40
N THR A 190 13.70 -26.75 1.49
CA THR A 190 14.58 -26.99 0.34
C THR A 190 15.16 -28.39 0.33
N SER A 191 15.57 -28.86 -0.85
CA SER A 191 16.19 -30.17 -1.02
C SER A 191 17.73 -30.14 -0.87
N LYS A 192 18.32 -28.95 -0.77
CA LYS A 192 19.76 -28.72 -0.65
C LYS A 192 20.04 -27.58 0.34
N PRO A 193 21.24 -27.55 0.95
CA PRO A 193 21.71 -26.38 1.68
C PRO A 193 21.71 -25.13 0.79
N LEU A 194 21.44 -23.98 1.39
CA LEU A 194 21.36 -22.68 0.71
C LEU A 194 21.91 -21.57 1.61
N PHE A 195 22.18 -20.39 1.05
CA PHE A 195 22.62 -19.22 1.82
C PHE A 195 21.43 -18.51 2.49
N MET A 196 21.42 -18.38 3.81
CA MET A 196 20.34 -17.71 4.51
C MET A 196 20.89 -16.65 5.48
N ASP A 197 20.53 -15.38 5.27
CA ASP A 197 20.80 -14.28 6.21
C ASP A 197 19.47 -13.75 6.73
N LEU A 198 19.15 -14.11 7.98
CA LEU A 198 17.96 -13.68 8.69
C LEU A 198 18.36 -12.80 9.86
N ARG A 199 17.89 -11.55 9.89
CA ARG A 199 18.20 -10.63 11.00
C ARG A 199 16.92 -10.00 11.52
N PRO A 200 16.72 -9.94 12.86
CA PRO A 200 15.54 -9.32 13.46
C PRO A 200 15.69 -7.79 13.47
N TRP A 201 15.85 -7.21 12.28
CA TRP A 201 16.01 -5.77 12.06
C TRP A 201 14.76 -5.19 11.39
N GLY A 202 14.64 -3.86 11.41
CA GLY A 202 13.44 -3.18 10.94
C GLY A 202 13.21 -3.31 9.44
N SER A 203 14.25 -3.57 8.65
CA SER A 203 14.19 -3.71 7.19
C SER A 203 15.22 -4.72 6.68
N MET A 204 14.87 -5.48 5.66
CA MET A 204 15.79 -6.33 4.89
C MET A 204 16.81 -5.49 4.11
N SER A 205 16.46 -4.29 3.62
CA SER A 205 17.43 -3.35 3.03
C SER A 205 18.54 -2.92 4.00
N THR A 206 18.29 -2.94 5.31
CA THR A 206 19.35 -2.78 6.33
C THR A 206 20.36 -3.94 6.26
N ILE A 207 19.88 -5.17 6.09
CA ILE A 207 20.72 -6.37 5.92
C ILE A 207 21.56 -6.24 4.65
N VAL A 208 20.94 -5.91 3.51
CA VAL A 208 21.63 -5.73 2.22
C VAL A 208 22.73 -4.66 2.33
N THR A 209 22.44 -3.54 2.99
CA THR A 209 23.44 -2.48 3.20
C THR A 209 24.63 -2.98 4.02
N VAL A 210 24.39 -3.71 5.11
CA VAL A 210 25.47 -4.28 5.92
C VAL A 210 26.25 -5.35 5.14
N LEU A 211 25.59 -6.08 4.22
CA LEU A 211 26.28 -7.01 3.34
C LEU A 211 27.19 -6.29 2.34
N PHE A 212 26.82 -5.14 1.78
CA PHE A 212 27.75 -4.33 0.96
C PHE A 212 29.05 -4.00 1.72
N LEU A 213 28.92 -3.56 2.99
CA LEU A 213 30.05 -3.27 3.85
C LEU A 213 30.88 -4.53 4.16
N SER A 214 30.20 -5.63 4.50
CA SER A 214 30.85 -6.88 4.90
C SER A 214 31.62 -7.53 3.75
N HIS A 215 31.09 -7.40 2.53
CA HIS A 215 31.70 -7.88 1.29
C HIS A 215 32.69 -6.87 0.68
N LYS A 216 32.92 -5.71 1.31
CA LYS A 216 33.74 -4.61 0.77
C LYS A 216 33.39 -4.27 -0.69
N LYS A 217 32.11 -4.35 -1.05
CA LYS A 217 31.66 -4.03 -2.41
C LYS A 217 31.23 -2.56 -2.45
N PHE A 218 31.65 -1.88 -3.51
CA PHE A 218 31.21 -0.51 -3.78
C PHE A 218 29.68 -0.45 -3.83
N LEU A 219 29.08 0.42 -3.01
CA LEU A 219 27.64 0.70 -3.00
C LEU A 219 27.34 1.93 -3.86
N PRO A 220 26.70 1.77 -5.05
CA PRO A 220 26.44 2.91 -5.92
C PRO A 220 25.46 3.91 -5.27
N PRO A 221 25.67 5.24 -5.41
CA PRO A 221 24.83 6.25 -4.75
C PRO A 221 23.32 6.14 -5.02
N LYS A 222 22.93 5.75 -6.25
CA LYS A 222 21.52 5.54 -6.60
C LYS A 222 20.92 4.34 -5.84
N ILE A 223 21.68 3.27 -5.68
CA ILE A 223 21.27 2.09 -4.91
C ILE A 223 21.23 2.43 -3.42
N ALA A 224 22.21 3.19 -2.91
CA ALA A 224 22.19 3.66 -1.53
C ALA A 224 20.94 4.48 -1.20
N LYS A 225 20.56 5.39 -2.10
CA LYS A 225 19.33 6.19 -1.96
C LYS A 225 18.08 5.30 -2.02
N LEU A 226 18.03 4.31 -2.90
CA LEU A 226 16.90 3.37 -2.97
C LEU A 226 16.75 2.54 -1.70
N LEU A 227 17.86 1.96 -1.21
CA LEU A 227 17.90 1.22 0.06
C LEU A 227 17.52 2.12 1.24
N LEU A 228 17.92 3.40 1.23
CA LEU A 228 17.50 4.36 2.25
C LEU A 228 15.98 4.50 2.28
N MET A 229 15.34 4.70 1.12
CA MET A 229 13.90 4.85 1.02
C MET A 229 13.16 3.59 1.49
N ALA A 230 13.71 2.41 1.23
CA ALA A 230 13.18 1.14 1.74
C ALA A 230 13.27 1.02 3.26
N VAL A 231 14.44 1.31 3.85
CA VAL A 231 14.58 1.33 5.32
C VAL A 231 13.61 2.34 5.94
N LEU A 232 13.45 3.53 5.34
CA LEU A 232 12.47 4.52 5.78
C LEU A 232 11.03 4.03 5.64
N SER A 233 10.69 3.21 4.64
CA SER A 233 9.37 2.62 4.45
C SER A 233 9.00 1.71 5.62
N ASP A 234 9.78 0.65 5.85
CA ASP A 234 9.42 -0.41 6.80
C ASP A 234 9.54 0.03 8.25
N THR A 235 10.49 0.93 8.50
CA THR A 235 10.67 1.51 9.82
C THR A 235 9.73 2.69 10.08
N LEU A 236 8.87 3.06 9.13
CA LEU A 236 7.99 4.23 9.23
C LEU A 236 8.76 5.49 9.61
N ASN A 237 9.85 5.78 8.89
CA ASN A 237 10.81 6.83 9.21
C ASN A 237 11.39 6.67 10.64
N LEU A 238 11.84 5.47 10.97
CA LEU A 238 12.41 5.08 12.27
C LEU A 238 11.46 5.20 13.48
N GLN A 239 10.15 5.25 13.24
CA GLN A 239 9.08 5.33 14.24
C GLN A 239 8.42 3.99 14.54
N SER A 240 8.57 2.99 13.66
CA SER A 240 8.01 1.65 13.83
C SER A 240 8.60 0.96 15.05
N ILE A 241 7.80 0.12 15.71
CA ILE A 241 8.23 -0.76 16.79
C ILE A 241 9.28 -1.78 16.35
N THR A 242 9.39 -2.06 15.04
CA THR A 242 10.40 -2.95 14.46
C THR A 242 11.76 -2.28 14.31
N THR A 243 11.84 -0.95 14.45
CA THR A 243 13.08 -0.19 14.24
C THR A 243 14.14 -0.57 15.27
N THR A 244 15.31 -0.95 14.79
CA THR A 244 16.47 -1.31 15.60
C THR A 244 17.64 -0.34 15.41
N GLU A 245 18.65 -0.41 16.28
CA GLU A 245 19.84 0.43 16.18
C GLU A 245 20.61 0.28 14.85
N PRO A 246 20.79 -0.94 14.29
CA PRO A 246 21.31 -1.10 12.93
C PRO A 246 20.58 -0.30 11.86
N ASP A 247 19.24 -0.22 11.90
CA ASP A 247 18.47 0.57 10.94
C ASP A 247 18.82 2.05 11.04
N ARG A 248 18.97 2.57 12.27
CA ARG A 248 19.33 3.98 12.51
C ARG A 248 20.73 4.31 11.99
N GLN A 249 21.69 3.42 12.20
CA GLN A 249 23.07 3.57 11.70
C GLN A 249 23.13 3.50 10.17
N VAL A 250 22.40 2.55 9.59
CA VAL A 250 22.32 2.40 8.13
C VAL A 250 21.63 3.61 7.49
N VAL A 251 20.59 4.18 8.09
CA VAL A 251 19.99 5.43 7.60
C VAL A 251 21.01 6.57 7.54
N ALA A 252 21.89 6.70 8.55
CA ALA A 252 22.95 7.71 8.54
C ALA A 252 23.98 7.50 7.42
N LEU A 253 24.42 6.26 7.25
CA LEU A 253 25.34 5.86 6.21
C LEU A 253 24.73 6.09 4.81
N LEU A 254 23.54 5.56 4.57
CA LEU A 254 22.86 5.65 3.28
C LEU A 254 22.45 7.07 2.92
N SER A 255 22.08 7.91 3.90
CA SER A 255 21.84 9.33 3.66
C SER A 255 23.08 10.02 3.12
N SER A 256 24.26 9.67 3.65
CA SER A 256 25.54 10.21 3.20
C SER A 256 25.91 9.67 1.80
N TYR A 257 25.84 8.35 1.58
CA TYR A 257 26.14 7.72 0.29
C TYR A 257 25.19 8.12 -0.83
N GLY A 258 23.88 8.13 -0.52
CA GLY A 258 22.80 8.50 -1.44
C GLY A 258 22.69 10.00 -1.68
N LYS A 259 23.54 10.81 -1.01
CA LYS A 259 23.54 12.28 -1.08
C LYS A 259 22.17 12.88 -0.76
N VAL A 260 21.53 12.37 0.30
CA VAL A 260 20.23 12.82 0.79
C VAL A 260 20.46 13.71 2.01
N PRO A 261 20.36 15.05 1.88
CA PRO A 261 20.61 15.96 2.99
C PRO A 261 19.51 15.94 4.07
N ASP A 262 18.28 15.58 3.68
CA ASP A 262 17.10 15.57 4.56
C ASP A 262 16.26 14.28 4.30
N PRO A 263 16.56 13.18 5.01
CA PRO A 263 15.80 11.94 4.90
C PRO A 263 14.37 12.07 5.43
N ASP A 264 14.09 12.94 6.41
CA ASP A 264 12.71 13.15 6.88
C ASP A 264 11.85 13.77 5.77
N LYS A 265 12.40 14.69 4.97
CA LYS A 265 11.70 15.23 3.80
C LYS A 265 11.48 14.16 2.75
N LEU A 266 12.47 13.32 2.48
CA LEU A 266 12.34 12.22 1.53
C LEU A 266 11.25 11.22 1.97
N ALA A 267 11.25 10.85 3.26
CA ALA A 267 10.23 9.98 3.85
C ALA A 267 8.81 10.59 3.72
N ARG A 268 8.64 11.89 4.02
CA ARG A 268 7.34 12.55 3.82
C ARG A 268 6.87 12.50 2.37
N GLN A 269 7.79 12.70 1.41
CA GLN A 269 7.45 12.64 -0.02
C GLN A 269 7.03 11.23 -0.47
N GLN A 270 7.77 10.18 -0.08
CA GLN A 270 7.40 8.81 -0.46
C GLN A 270 6.08 8.36 0.18
N PHE A 271 5.85 8.73 1.44
CA PHE A 271 4.63 8.45 2.17
C PHE A 271 3.42 9.16 1.56
N GLN A 272 3.58 10.42 1.15
CA GLN A 272 2.54 11.11 0.39
C GLN A 272 2.18 10.35 -0.90
N LYS A 273 3.18 9.86 -1.63
CA LYS A 273 2.95 9.11 -2.88
C LYS A 273 2.24 7.78 -2.66
N LYS A 274 2.50 7.10 -1.53
CA LYS A 274 1.75 5.92 -1.10
C LYS A 274 0.27 6.25 -0.91
N THR A 275 -0.01 7.29 -0.13
CA THR A 275 -1.38 7.75 0.16
C THR A 275 -2.08 8.23 -1.10
N ASP A 276 -1.42 9.04 -1.93
CA ASP A 276 -1.98 9.53 -3.20
C ASP A 276 -2.34 8.38 -4.14
N PHE A 277 -1.50 7.34 -4.22
CA PHE A 277 -1.79 6.17 -5.04
C PHE A 277 -3.05 5.45 -4.55
N ILE A 278 -3.17 5.22 -3.25
CA ILE A 278 -4.36 4.62 -2.62
C ILE A 278 -5.61 5.46 -2.91
N VAL A 279 -5.54 6.78 -2.74
CA VAL A 279 -6.65 7.70 -3.03
C VAL A 279 -7.02 7.67 -4.52
N ASN A 280 -6.04 7.58 -5.41
CA ASN A 280 -6.25 7.53 -6.85
C ASN A 280 -6.88 6.21 -7.33
N LEU A 281 -6.62 5.09 -6.65
CA LEU A 281 -7.35 3.82 -6.85
C LEU A 281 -8.87 3.99 -6.62
N GLY A 282 -9.26 4.98 -5.82
CA GLY A 282 -10.64 5.37 -5.59
C GLY A 282 -11.26 4.75 -4.35
N ALA A 283 -12.37 5.34 -3.91
CA ALA A 283 -13.11 4.93 -2.72
C ALA A 283 -13.51 3.44 -2.74
N TYR A 284 -13.83 2.90 -3.92
CA TYR A 284 -14.18 1.50 -4.08
C TYR A 284 -13.08 0.57 -3.55
N GLU A 285 -11.83 0.79 -3.99
CA GLU A 285 -10.66 0.01 -3.61
C GLU A 285 -10.25 0.28 -2.16
N MET A 286 -10.27 1.55 -1.73
CA MET A 286 -9.94 1.91 -0.34
C MET A 286 -10.82 1.19 0.69
N ILE A 287 -12.09 0.97 0.37
CA ILE A 287 -13.01 0.29 1.28
C ILE A 287 -12.83 -1.22 1.21
N ARG A 288 -12.57 -1.80 0.04
CA ARG A 288 -12.54 -3.26 -0.15
C ARG A 288 -11.17 -3.87 0.13
N GLY A 289 -10.10 -3.08 0.11
CA GLY A 289 -8.71 -3.54 0.26
C GLY A 289 -8.46 -4.37 1.52
N ASP A 290 -8.81 -3.86 2.71
CA ASP A 290 -8.79 -4.63 3.96
C ASP A 290 -10.15 -4.61 4.66
N GLN A 291 -11.17 -5.14 3.97
CA GLN A 291 -12.52 -5.29 4.50
C GLN A 291 -12.74 -6.68 5.09
N LYS A 292 -13.34 -6.76 6.29
CA LYS A 292 -13.82 -8.03 6.87
C LYS A 292 -15.25 -7.91 7.37
N ASP A 293 -16.03 -8.97 7.12
CA ASP A 293 -17.39 -9.11 7.61
C ASP A 293 -17.39 -9.80 8.98
N PHE A 294 -18.26 -9.32 9.86
CA PHE A 294 -18.53 -9.90 11.16
C PHE A 294 -20.04 -10.00 11.38
N SER A 295 -20.44 -10.93 12.23
CA SER A 295 -21.82 -11.06 12.67
C SER A 295 -21.89 -11.22 14.19
N MET A 296 -22.94 -10.66 14.77
CA MET A 296 -23.30 -10.85 16.18
C MET A 296 -24.82 -10.92 16.28
N ASN A 297 -25.34 -11.99 16.87
CA ASN A 297 -26.77 -12.32 16.82
C ASN A 297 -27.27 -12.32 15.37
N ASN A 298 -28.28 -11.50 15.05
CA ASN A 298 -28.84 -11.35 13.70
C ASN A 298 -28.25 -10.15 12.93
N TRP A 299 -27.29 -9.43 13.53
CA TRP A 299 -26.65 -8.26 12.95
C TRP A 299 -25.41 -8.63 12.14
N LYS A 300 -25.20 -7.93 11.02
CA LYS A 300 -24.04 -8.07 10.14
C LYS A 300 -23.34 -6.73 9.97
N VAL A 301 -22.01 -6.72 10.11
CA VAL A 301 -21.19 -5.50 9.99
C VAL A 301 -19.95 -5.75 9.15
N GLY A 302 -19.68 -4.87 8.19
CA GLY A 302 -18.41 -4.81 7.47
C GLY A 302 -17.48 -3.78 8.10
N ILE A 303 -16.24 -4.16 8.40
CA ILE A 303 -15.21 -3.26 8.94
C ILE A 303 -14.01 -3.25 8.00
N SER A 304 -13.79 -2.09 7.39
CA SER A 304 -12.63 -1.77 6.56
C SER A 304 -11.58 -1.01 7.37
N VAL A 305 -10.31 -1.27 7.08
CA VAL A 305 -9.18 -0.53 7.66
C VAL A 305 -8.33 0.02 6.52
N LEU A 306 -7.92 1.28 6.64
CA LEU A 306 -6.96 1.90 5.76
C LEU A 306 -5.84 2.51 6.60
N GLU A 307 -4.65 1.92 6.53
CA GLU A 307 -3.45 2.40 7.21
C GLU A 307 -2.74 3.42 6.32
N VAL A 308 -2.51 4.61 6.87
CA VAL A 308 -1.87 5.72 6.18
C VAL A 308 -0.94 6.47 7.12
N THR A 309 0.01 7.18 6.52
CA THR A 309 0.94 8.09 7.21
C THR A 309 0.47 9.54 7.18
N ASP A 310 -0.45 9.87 6.27
CA ASP A 310 -1.19 11.13 6.23
C ASP A 310 -2.67 10.85 5.97
N VAL A 311 -3.53 11.33 6.86
CA VAL A 311 -4.98 11.13 6.81
C VAL A 311 -5.68 12.17 5.94
N GLU A 312 -5.09 13.35 5.73
CA GLU A 312 -5.74 14.46 5.05
C GLU A 312 -6.18 14.11 3.61
N PRO A 313 -5.35 13.45 2.77
CA PRO A 313 -5.74 13.08 1.41
C PRO A 313 -6.93 12.10 1.38
N VAL A 314 -7.03 11.19 2.36
CA VAL A 314 -8.14 10.25 2.48
C VAL A 314 -9.42 10.98 2.90
N LEU A 315 -9.32 11.89 3.88
CA LEU A 315 -10.48 12.65 4.35
C LEU A 315 -11.04 13.57 3.26
N LYS A 316 -10.20 14.13 2.37
CA LYS A 316 -10.65 14.95 1.23
C LYS A 316 -11.63 14.23 0.30
N VAL A 317 -11.57 12.90 0.23
CA VAL A 317 -12.47 12.05 -0.57
C VAL A 317 -13.45 11.25 0.30
N ALA A 318 -13.69 11.70 1.54
CA ALA A 318 -14.67 11.10 2.43
C ALA A 318 -16.10 11.03 1.86
N PRO A 319 -16.58 11.98 1.03
CA PRO A 319 -17.90 11.87 0.41
C PRO A 319 -18.05 10.61 -0.44
N GLU A 320 -17.07 10.33 -1.31
CA GLU A 320 -17.03 9.13 -2.14
C GLU A 320 -16.91 7.86 -1.29
N ILE A 321 -16.11 7.90 -0.21
CA ILE A 321 -15.99 6.81 0.76
C ILE A 321 -17.35 6.52 1.41
N MET A 322 -18.07 7.55 1.87
CA MET A 322 -19.37 7.38 2.50
C MET A 322 -20.40 6.78 1.53
N LEU A 323 -20.36 7.16 0.26
CA LEU A 323 -21.17 6.55 -0.78
C LEU A 323 -20.83 5.06 -0.94
N GLU A 324 -19.55 4.73 -1.09
CA GLU A 324 -19.09 3.36 -1.28
C GLU A 324 -19.34 2.46 -0.06
N LEU A 325 -19.27 2.99 1.17
CA LEU A 325 -19.66 2.26 2.39
C LEU A 325 -21.15 1.88 2.35
N ARG A 326 -22.01 2.76 1.81
CA ARG A 326 -23.43 2.43 1.60
C ARG A 326 -23.63 1.38 0.54
N MET A 327 -22.85 1.43 -0.53
CA MET A 327 -22.89 0.44 -1.60
C MET A 327 -22.41 -0.93 -1.13
N LEU A 328 -21.35 -0.98 -0.34
CA LEU A 328 -20.80 -2.21 0.23
C LEU A 328 -21.87 -3.02 0.97
N LYS A 329 -22.72 -2.36 1.76
CA LYS A 329 -23.79 -3.05 2.51
C LYS A 329 -24.72 -3.86 1.60
N LYS A 330 -25.07 -3.28 0.46
CA LYS A 330 -25.99 -3.83 -0.53
C LYS A 330 -25.33 -4.91 -1.39
N GLU A 331 -24.09 -4.64 -1.78
CA GLU A 331 -23.24 -5.57 -2.54
C GLU A 331 -23.09 -6.92 -1.84
N LYS A 332 -23.00 -6.94 -0.51
CA LYS A 332 -22.93 -8.19 0.27
C LYS A 332 -24.22 -9.02 0.23
N GLY A 333 -25.32 -8.42 -0.20
CA GLY A 333 -26.57 -9.12 -0.50
C GLY A 333 -26.62 -9.73 -1.90
N GLU A 334 -25.66 -9.43 -2.78
CA GLU A 334 -25.66 -9.99 -4.14
C GLU A 334 -25.40 -11.49 -4.14
N VAL A 335 -26.15 -12.19 -4.98
CA VAL A 335 -25.98 -13.61 -5.27
C VAL A 335 -25.74 -13.72 -6.76
N VAL A 336 -24.49 -14.01 -7.10
CA VAL A 336 -24.04 -14.22 -8.47
C VAL A 336 -23.99 -15.72 -8.73
N GLU A 337 -24.77 -16.16 -9.71
CA GLU A 337 -24.71 -17.50 -10.26
C GLU A 337 -23.69 -17.51 -11.40
N THR A 338 -22.70 -18.39 -11.32
CA THR A 338 -21.61 -18.49 -12.31
C THR A 338 -21.65 -19.84 -13.02
N ALA A 339 -21.34 -19.84 -14.31
CA ALA A 339 -21.11 -21.06 -15.08
C ALA A 339 -19.78 -21.73 -14.70
N GLU A 340 -19.52 -22.93 -15.22
CA GLU A 340 -18.29 -23.69 -14.94
C GLU A 340 -17.01 -22.97 -15.39
N ASP A 341 -17.11 -22.08 -16.39
CA ASP A 341 -15.99 -21.27 -16.89
C ASP A 341 -15.80 -19.95 -16.10
N GLY A 342 -16.61 -19.71 -15.07
CA GLY A 342 -16.59 -18.51 -14.24
C GLY A 342 -17.36 -17.32 -14.81
N SER A 343 -18.03 -17.46 -15.96
CA SER A 343 -18.90 -16.41 -16.50
C SER A 343 -20.18 -16.26 -15.68
N GLU A 344 -20.66 -15.02 -15.54
CA GLU A 344 -21.89 -14.71 -14.80
C GLU A 344 -23.14 -15.12 -15.60
N ILE A 345 -23.97 -15.98 -15.02
CA ILE A 345 -25.27 -16.41 -15.57
C ILE A 345 -26.37 -15.45 -15.12
N SER A 346 -26.41 -15.19 -13.81
CA SER A 346 -27.43 -14.33 -13.21
C SER A 346 -26.87 -13.61 -11.98
N ARG A 347 -27.32 -12.37 -11.76
CA ARG A 347 -27.10 -11.63 -10.52
C ARG A 347 -28.44 -11.30 -9.91
N THR A 348 -28.69 -11.85 -8.73
CA THR A 348 -29.86 -11.54 -7.90
C THR A 348 -29.41 -10.90 -6.60
N ARG A 349 -30.36 -10.38 -5.80
CA ARG A 349 -30.05 -9.74 -4.52
C ARG A 349 -30.94 -10.31 -3.41
N ASP A 350 -30.30 -10.90 -2.42
CA ASP A 350 -30.91 -11.35 -1.18
C ASP A 350 -30.68 -10.33 -0.08
N TYR A 351 -31.73 -9.58 0.23
CA TYR A 351 -31.70 -8.51 1.23
C TYR A 351 -31.32 -9.03 2.61
N LYS A 352 -31.66 -10.28 2.96
CA LYS A 352 -31.29 -10.85 4.26
C LYS A 352 -29.78 -11.09 4.40
N ARG A 353 -29.05 -11.09 3.28
CA ARG A 353 -27.59 -11.26 3.24
C ARG A 353 -26.80 -9.96 3.36
N GLU A 354 -27.46 -8.82 3.16
CA GLU A 354 -26.84 -7.50 3.27
C GLU A 354 -26.23 -7.24 4.65
N LEU A 355 -25.28 -6.31 4.69
CA LEU A 355 -24.77 -5.79 5.95
C LEU A 355 -25.74 -4.76 6.53
N ASP A 356 -25.92 -4.80 7.85
CA ASP A 356 -26.64 -3.75 8.57
C ASP A 356 -25.80 -2.47 8.71
N PHE A 357 -24.47 -2.65 8.86
CA PHE A 357 -23.50 -1.58 9.10
C PHE A 357 -22.25 -1.76 8.22
N ALA A 358 -21.63 -0.64 7.83
CA ALA A 358 -20.33 -0.64 7.19
C ALA A 358 -19.49 0.55 7.71
N TYR A 359 -18.24 0.29 8.07
CA TYR A 359 -17.31 1.26 8.61
C TYR A 359 -15.98 1.26 7.87
N LEU A 360 -15.35 2.43 7.76
CA LEU A 360 -13.93 2.56 7.42
C LEU A 360 -13.20 3.24 8.59
N PHE A 361 -12.18 2.56 9.11
CA PHE A 361 -11.19 3.14 10.02
C PHE A 361 -9.97 3.58 9.21
N VAL A 362 -9.68 4.89 9.24
CA VAL A 362 -8.44 5.46 8.71
C VAL A 362 -7.45 5.54 9.86
N VAL A 363 -6.38 4.75 9.81
CA VAL A 363 -5.38 4.61 10.86
C VAL A 363 -4.15 5.43 10.47
N ASP A 364 -3.88 6.48 11.23
CA ASP A 364 -2.60 7.20 11.23
C ASP A 364 -1.58 6.37 12.02
N ILE A 365 -0.78 5.60 11.28
CA ILE A 365 0.19 4.67 11.86
C ILE A 365 1.35 5.39 12.55
N LEU A 366 1.66 6.62 12.17
CA LEU A 366 2.74 7.41 12.77
C LEU A 366 2.33 7.96 14.14
N ASN A 367 1.09 8.44 14.25
CA ASN A 367 0.59 9.04 15.48
C ASN A 367 -0.19 8.06 16.37
N GLU A 368 -0.29 6.78 15.99
CA GLU A 368 -1.13 5.77 16.63
C GLU A 368 -2.55 6.31 16.89
N LYS A 369 -3.13 6.97 15.88
CA LYS A 369 -4.47 7.58 15.94
C LYS A 369 -5.35 6.98 14.86
N SER A 370 -6.64 6.90 15.14
CA SER A 370 -7.60 6.41 14.15
C SER A 370 -8.78 7.33 14.03
N TYR A 371 -9.36 7.36 12.84
CA TYR A 371 -10.53 8.15 12.48
C TYR A 371 -11.56 7.22 11.84
N LEU A 372 -12.75 7.18 12.41
CA LEU A 372 -13.85 6.37 11.92
C LEU A 372 -14.78 7.23 11.05
N ILE A 373 -14.93 6.86 9.78
CA ILE A 373 -15.87 7.50 8.85
C ILE A 373 -17.26 6.91 9.07
N ILE A 374 -18.24 7.79 9.28
CA ILE A 374 -19.63 7.43 9.61
C ILE A 374 -20.53 7.76 8.42
N ALA A 375 -21.05 6.73 7.76
CA ALA A 375 -21.81 6.86 6.53
C ALA A 375 -23.34 6.92 6.73
N GLY A 376 -23.85 6.98 7.96
CA GLY A 376 -25.29 7.04 8.23
C GLY A 376 -25.67 7.02 9.70
N GLY A 377 -26.95 7.28 9.97
CA GLY A 377 -27.46 7.38 11.35
C GLY A 377 -27.40 6.08 12.13
N ARG A 378 -27.57 4.93 11.46
CA ARG A 378 -27.43 3.61 12.13
C ARG A 378 -25.99 3.41 12.60
N GLU A 379 -25.05 3.70 11.71
CA GLU A 379 -23.62 3.65 11.97
C GLU A 379 -23.22 4.61 13.10
N LEU A 380 -23.74 5.85 13.09
CA LEU A 380 -23.46 6.82 14.15
C LEU A 380 -23.86 6.32 15.53
N VAL A 381 -25.06 5.76 15.66
CA VAL A 381 -25.59 5.35 16.96
C VAL A 381 -24.85 4.12 17.49
N LEU A 382 -24.55 3.15 16.62
CA LEU A 382 -23.72 2.01 17.01
C LEU A 382 -22.28 2.45 17.35
N ALA A 383 -21.68 3.36 16.59
CA ALA A 383 -20.36 3.89 16.87
C ALA A 383 -20.28 4.61 18.23
N LYS A 384 -21.27 5.47 18.54
CA LYS A 384 -21.37 6.14 19.86
C LYS A 384 -21.46 5.14 21.00
N LYS A 385 -22.15 4.02 20.78
CA LYS A 385 -22.27 2.94 21.78
C LYS A 385 -20.99 2.12 21.91
N ALA A 386 -20.35 1.77 20.80
CA ALA A 386 -19.12 0.98 20.78
C ALA A 386 -17.92 1.77 21.32
N PHE A 387 -17.94 3.10 21.16
CA PHE A 387 -16.84 3.97 21.53
C PHE A 387 -17.34 5.18 22.35
N PRO A 388 -17.86 4.96 23.56
CA PRO A 388 -18.43 6.04 24.39
C PRO A 388 -17.37 7.05 24.82
N ASP A 389 -16.11 6.60 24.95
CA ASP A 389 -14.96 7.43 25.34
C ASP A 389 -14.24 8.06 24.12
N ALA A 390 -14.84 8.01 22.92
CA ALA A 390 -14.25 8.63 21.74
C ALA A 390 -14.06 10.15 21.97
N PRO A 391 -12.84 10.69 21.78
CA PRO A 391 -12.53 12.08 22.10
C PRO A 391 -13.46 13.14 21.49
N SER A 392 -13.89 12.95 20.24
CA SER A 392 -14.72 13.94 19.55
C SER A 392 -15.38 13.39 18.30
N LEU A 393 -16.52 13.98 17.97
CA LEU A 393 -17.12 13.96 16.64
C LEU A 393 -16.74 15.23 15.88
N GLY A 394 -16.68 15.12 14.56
CA GLY A 394 -16.48 16.26 13.67
C GLY A 394 -16.88 15.95 12.24
N ALA A 395 -16.68 16.95 11.37
CA ALA A 395 -16.90 16.81 9.94
C ALA A 395 -15.73 16.06 9.28
N ALA A 396 -16.04 15.06 8.47
CA ALA A 396 -15.03 14.40 7.62
C ALA A 396 -14.48 15.38 6.58
N VAL A 397 -15.37 16.18 5.97
CA VAL A 397 -15.03 17.36 5.15
C VAL A 397 -15.97 18.49 5.52
N LYS A 398 -15.41 19.67 5.80
CA LYS A 398 -16.21 20.84 6.16
C LYS A 398 -17.03 21.37 4.98
N GLY A 399 -18.27 21.72 5.24
CA GLY A 399 -19.21 22.27 4.27
C GLY A 399 -19.72 21.25 3.25
N ILE A 400 -19.48 19.94 3.46
CA ILE A 400 -20.06 18.90 2.60
C ILE A 400 -21.24 18.26 3.34
N PRO A 401 -22.45 18.23 2.74
CA PRO A 401 -23.61 17.66 3.40
C PRO A 401 -23.39 16.19 3.71
N PRO A 402 -23.85 15.73 4.89
CA PRO A 402 -23.78 14.32 5.23
C PRO A 402 -24.63 13.50 4.28
N PRO A 403 -24.31 12.21 4.12
CA PRO A 403 -25.08 11.35 3.25
C PRO A 403 -26.47 11.15 3.91
N GLY A 404 -27.54 11.65 3.30
CA GLY A 404 -28.91 11.56 3.82
C GLY A 404 -29.23 12.47 5.03
N LYS A 405 -30.46 12.37 5.56
CA LYS A 405 -31.02 13.31 6.56
C LYS A 405 -30.87 12.87 8.02
N THR A 406 -30.18 11.76 8.30
CA THR A 406 -30.20 11.09 9.62
C THR A 406 -28.96 11.35 10.47
N ILE A 407 -27.97 12.06 9.94
CA ILE A 407 -26.79 12.54 10.68
C ILE A 407 -26.50 13.96 10.23
N ASN A 408 -25.80 14.73 11.07
CA ASN A 408 -25.28 16.04 10.71
C ASN A 408 -23.88 15.94 10.12
N GLU A 409 -23.40 17.02 9.51
CA GLU A 409 -22.05 17.10 8.95
C GLU A 409 -21.00 16.78 10.02
N GLU A 410 -21.14 17.35 11.22
CA GLU A 410 -20.23 17.21 12.36
C GLU A 410 -20.26 15.80 13.00
N GLU A 411 -21.07 14.90 12.46
CA GLU A 411 -21.19 13.52 12.94
C GLU A 411 -20.67 12.49 11.91
N THR A 412 -20.05 12.96 10.83
CA THR A 412 -19.51 12.11 9.75
C THR A 412 -18.12 11.56 10.04
N LEU A 413 -17.42 12.09 11.04
CA LEU A 413 -16.11 11.62 11.49
C LEU A 413 -16.07 11.48 13.00
N MET A 414 -15.62 10.33 13.48
CA MET A 414 -15.31 10.10 14.89
C MET A 414 -13.80 9.95 15.06
N THR A 415 -13.19 10.78 15.90
CA THR A 415 -11.79 10.61 16.29
C THR A 415 -11.72 9.57 17.40
N MET A 416 -10.90 8.54 17.22
CA MET A 416 -10.77 7.44 18.18
C MET A 416 -9.81 7.82 19.32
N LYS A 417 -9.91 7.10 20.44
CA LYS A 417 -8.93 7.23 21.53
C LYS A 417 -7.53 6.86 21.01
N HIS A 418 -6.52 7.55 21.53
CA HIS A 418 -5.13 7.28 21.17
C HIS A 418 -4.75 5.82 21.41
N LYS A 419 -3.91 5.27 20.53
CA LYS A 419 -3.47 3.86 20.47
C LYS A 419 -4.54 2.84 20.10
N MET A 420 -5.68 3.28 19.58
CA MET A 420 -6.61 2.38 18.91
C MET A 420 -6.27 2.30 17.43
N VAL A 421 -5.64 1.21 17.00
CA VAL A 421 -5.13 1.02 15.63
C VAL A 421 -5.44 -0.36 15.05
N SER A 422 -5.93 -1.30 15.87
CA SER A 422 -6.15 -2.69 15.46
C SER A 422 -7.63 -3.03 15.31
N ARG A 423 -8.02 -3.49 14.11
CA ARG A 423 -9.37 -4.06 13.90
C ARG A 423 -9.61 -5.28 14.77
N LYS A 424 -8.68 -6.24 14.79
CA LYS A 424 -8.87 -7.53 15.47
C LYS A 424 -8.92 -7.37 16.99
N ALA A 425 -8.03 -6.54 17.55
CA ALA A 425 -7.89 -6.42 19.00
C ALA A 425 -8.79 -5.33 19.61
N GLN A 426 -9.22 -4.33 18.83
CA GLN A 426 -9.86 -3.12 19.38
C GLN A 426 -11.17 -2.78 18.67
N PHE A 427 -11.16 -2.53 17.35
CA PHE A 427 -12.36 -2.03 16.67
C PHE A 427 -13.50 -3.04 16.57
N ALA A 428 -13.22 -4.25 16.09
CA ALA A 428 -14.23 -5.28 15.93
C ALA A 428 -14.78 -5.78 17.28
N PRO A 429 -13.96 -6.07 18.31
CA PRO A 429 -14.47 -6.43 19.63
C PRO A 429 -15.44 -5.38 20.21
N ALA A 430 -15.09 -4.09 20.17
CA ALA A 430 -15.93 -3.03 20.70
C ALA A 430 -17.28 -2.91 19.96
N ILE A 431 -17.27 -3.02 18.63
CA ILE A 431 -18.50 -3.01 17.82
C ILE A 431 -19.36 -4.25 18.11
N LEU A 432 -18.75 -5.43 18.18
CA LEU A 432 -19.47 -6.68 18.43
C LEU A 432 -20.05 -6.74 19.85
N GLU A 433 -19.34 -6.21 20.84
CA GLU A 433 -19.85 -6.06 22.21
C GLU A 433 -21.05 -5.12 22.25
N ALA A 434 -20.99 -3.98 21.56
CA ALA A 434 -22.14 -3.07 21.45
C ALA A 434 -23.36 -3.70 20.77
N LEU A 435 -23.13 -4.60 19.81
CA LEU A 435 -24.18 -5.37 19.11
C LEU A 435 -24.75 -6.53 19.95
N ALA A 436 -24.02 -7.00 20.96
CA ALA A 436 -24.46 -8.12 21.80
C ALA A 436 -25.58 -7.74 22.79
N ASP A 437 -25.86 -6.44 22.97
CA ASP A 437 -26.93 -5.96 23.83
C ASP A 437 -28.30 -6.49 23.37
N PRO A 438 -28.99 -7.30 24.20
CA PRO A 438 -30.22 -7.99 23.83
C PRO A 438 -31.45 -7.08 23.73
N ASP A 439 -31.44 -5.91 24.37
CA ASP A 439 -32.61 -5.04 24.45
C ASP A 439 -32.78 -4.16 23.21
N TYR A 440 -31.73 -4.03 22.39
CA TYR A 440 -31.66 -3.25 21.14
C TYR A 440 -32.24 -1.82 21.22
N SER A 441 -32.44 -1.28 22.43
CA SER A 441 -33.10 0.01 22.70
C SER A 441 -32.35 1.20 22.10
N TRP A 442 -31.07 0.98 21.78
CA TRP A 442 -30.18 1.92 21.13
C TRP A 442 -30.39 2.03 19.61
N CYS A 443 -31.03 1.06 18.94
CA CYS A 443 -31.27 1.10 17.50
C CYS A 443 -32.76 1.06 17.17
N HIS A 444 -33.29 2.14 16.60
CA HIS A 444 -34.70 2.18 16.18
C HIS A 444 -35.04 1.22 15.04
N LYS A 445 -34.05 0.67 14.35
CA LYS A 445 -34.23 -0.29 13.25
C LYS A 445 -33.84 -1.69 13.70
N ARG A 446 -34.46 -2.71 13.11
CA ARG A 446 -34.18 -4.13 13.37
C ARG A 446 -33.11 -4.69 12.40
N PRO A 447 -32.48 -5.83 12.71
CA PRO A 447 -31.56 -6.49 11.78
C PRO A 447 -32.25 -6.83 10.45
N VAL A 448 -31.60 -6.57 9.32
CA VAL A 448 -32.15 -6.82 7.98
C VAL A 448 -32.46 -8.30 7.78
N ALA A 449 -31.68 -9.20 8.39
CA ALA A 449 -31.91 -10.64 8.36
C ALA A 449 -33.28 -11.08 8.92
N LEU A 450 -33.89 -10.27 9.79
CA LEU A 450 -35.18 -10.56 10.43
C LEU A 450 -36.37 -9.92 9.72
N MET A 451 -36.15 -9.16 8.65
CA MET A 451 -37.23 -8.50 7.94
C MET A 451 -38.10 -9.47 7.14
N SER A 452 -39.41 -9.24 7.15
CA SER A 452 -40.35 -9.91 6.25
C SER A 452 -40.24 -9.35 4.82
N ALA A 453 -40.68 -10.13 3.83
CA ALA A 453 -40.65 -9.70 2.42
C ALA A 453 -41.45 -8.40 2.16
N LEU A 454 -42.56 -8.21 2.89
CA LEU A 454 -43.40 -7.01 2.79
C LEU A 454 -42.69 -5.78 3.40
N GLU A 455 -42.02 -5.95 4.54
CA GLU A 455 -41.22 -4.90 5.17
C GLU A 455 -40.02 -4.54 4.29
N SER A 456 -39.33 -5.52 3.72
CA SER A 456 -38.22 -5.27 2.79
C SER A 456 -38.67 -4.51 1.54
N ALA A 457 -39.85 -4.83 0.97
CA ALA A 457 -40.40 -4.11 -0.18
C ALA A 457 -40.76 -2.66 0.17
N ASN A 458 -41.36 -2.43 1.34
CA ASN A 458 -41.68 -1.08 1.82
C ASN A 458 -40.43 -0.26 2.16
N GLU A 459 -39.39 -0.89 2.70
CA GLU A 459 -38.15 -0.20 3.02
C GLU A 459 -37.38 0.16 1.75
N LYS A 460 -37.33 -0.71 0.72
CA LYS A 460 -36.79 -0.37 -0.61
C LYS A 460 -37.44 0.89 -1.21
N ALA A 461 -38.77 0.99 -1.12
CA ALA A 461 -39.49 2.13 -1.69
C ALA A 461 -39.18 3.47 -0.99
N LYS A 462 -38.69 3.43 0.25
CA LYS A 462 -38.35 4.60 1.07
C LYS A 462 -36.84 4.81 1.22
N ASP A 463 -36.04 3.79 0.91
CA ASP A 463 -34.59 3.80 1.10
C ASP A 463 -33.91 4.53 -0.04
N TYR A 464 -33.48 5.77 0.23
CA TYR A 464 -32.69 6.58 -0.69
C TYR A 464 -31.44 5.85 -1.21
N SER A 465 -30.84 4.99 -0.38
CA SER A 465 -29.68 4.22 -0.82
C SER A 465 -30.02 3.16 -1.86
N GLU A 466 -31.30 2.79 -2.06
CA GLU A 466 -31.75 1.85 -3.09
C GLU A 466 -31.69 2.50 -4.47
N LYS A 467 -32.16 3.75 -4.55
CA LYS A 467 -32.03 4.55 -5.76
C LYS A 467 -30.58 4.83 -6.12
N LEU A 468 -29.76 5.17 -5.12
CA LEU A 468 -28.30 5.32 -5.30
C LEU A 468 -27.67 4.02 -5.83
N TYR A 469 -28.07 2.87 -5.28
CA TYR A 469 -27.52 1.57 -5.71
C TYR A 469 -27.83 1.26 -7.17
N SER A 470 -29.09 1.38 -7.57
CA SER A 470 -29.51 1.14 -8.96
C SER A 470 -28.82 2.09 -9.94
N GLU A 471 -28.78 3.40 -9.64
CA GLU A 471 -28.08 4.39 -10.49
C GLU A 471 -26.58 4.10 -10.59
N CYS A 472 -25.93 3.73 -9.47
CA CYS A 472 -24.52 3.38 -9.46
C CYS A 472 -24.23 2.13 -10.29
N GLN A 473 -25.10 1.11 -10.29
CA GLN A 473 -24.92 -0.06 -11.16
C GLN A 473 -25.00 0.31 -12.65
N GLU A 474 -25.95 1.17 -13.03
CA GLU A 474 -26.10 1.64 -14.41
C GLU A 474 -24.95 2.56 -14.87
N HIS A 475 -24.27 3.21 -13.93
CA HIS A 475 -23.22 4.20 -14.20
C HIS A 475 -21.88 3.85 -13.53
N THR A 476 -21.60 2.55 -13.38
CA THR A 476 -20.27 2.08 -12.98
C THR A 476 -19.34 2.10 -14.19
N VAL A 477 -18.30 2.93 -14.13
CA VAL A 477 -17.20 2.89 -15.10
C VAL A 477 -16.08 2.03 -14.50
N ILE A 478 -15.86 0.87 -15.09
CA ILE A 478 -14.71 0.01 -14.78
C ILE A 478 -13.60 0.35 -15.78
N ASN A 479 -12.61 1.10 -15.32
CA ASN A 479 -11.33 1.30 -16.01
C ASN A 479 -10.36 0.19 -15.53
N SER A 480 -9.35 -0.17 -16.34
CA SER A 480 -8.27 -1.11 -15.98
C SER A 480 -7.58 -0.87 -14.63
N THR A 481 -7.76 0.31 -14.00
CA THR A 481 -7.12 0.71 -12.75
C THR A 481 -8.08 1.25 -11.68
N LYS A 482 -9.36 1.49 -11.99
CA LYS A 482 -10.30 2.16 -11.09
C LYS A 482 -11.74 1.73 -11.36
N VAL A 483 -12.47 1.43 -10.30
CA VAL A 483 -13.94 1.38 -10.32
C VAL A 483 -14.45 2.74 -9.87
N VAL A 484 -15.10 3.46 -10.79
CA VAL A 484 -15.80 4.71 -10.45
C VAL A 484 -17.29 4.45 -10.54
N ARG A 485 -17.97 4.44 -9.39
CA ARG A 485 -19.43 4.47 -9.35
C ARG A 485 -19.87 5.93 -9.33
N VAL A 486 -20.53 6.37 -10.39
CA VAL A 486 -21.05 7.75 -10.46
C VAL A 486 -22.53 7.73 -10.12
N SER A 487 -22.92 8.44 -9.06
CA SER A 487 -24.32 8.80 -8.87
C SER A 487 -24.53 10.27 -9.22
N ARG A 488 -25.42 10.53 -10.19
CA ARG A 488 -25.85 11.90 -10.53
C ARG A 488 -26.58 12.57 -9.35
N MET A 489 -27.22 11.79 -8.48
CA MET A 489 -27.84 12.30 -7.26
C MET A 489 -26.82 12.76 -6.23
N PHE A 490 -25.79 11.94 -5.98
CA PHE A 490 -24.70 12.32 -5.09
C PHE A 490 -23.90 13.52 -5.64
N SER A 491 -23.70 13.56 -6.97
CA SER A 491 -23.00 14.67 -7.64
C SER A 491 -23.79 15.98 -7.61
N ARG A 492 -25.12 15.94 -7.77
CA ARG A 492 -25.98 17.15 -7.65
C ARG A 492 -26.03 17.69 -6.21
N GLU A 493 -25.97 16.81 -5.21
CA GLU A 493 -25.85 17.21 -3.80
C GLU A 493 -24.49 17.84 -3.48
N LEU A 494 -23.41 17.42 -4.16
CA LEU A 494 -22.08 18.03 -4.06
C LEU A 494 -21.96 19.35 -4.87
N GLU A 495 -22.50 19.40 -6.09
CA GLU A 495 -22.46 20.59 -6.97
C GLU A 495 -23.35 21.74 -6.46
N ALA A 496 -24.49 21.44 -5.83
CA ALA A 496 -25.38 22.45 -5.25
C ALA A 496 -24.74 23.25 -4.10
N VAL A 497 -23.60 22.78 -3.57
CA VAL A 497 -22.91 23.35 -2.42
C VAL A 497 -21.65 24.13 -2.83
N GLY A 498 -21.18 23.97 -4.08
CA GLY A 498 -20.01 24.65 -4.63
C GLY A 498 -20.23 26.08 -5.14
N HIS A 499 -21.38 26.72 -4.86
CA HIS A 499 -21.65 28.09 -5.31
C HIS A 499 -21.92 29.05 -4.15
N THR A 500 -20.84 29.61 -3.60
CA THR A 500 -20.85 30.96 -3.01
C THR A 500 -19.73 31.84 -3.57
N SER A 501 -20.15 32.76 -4.44
CA SER A 501 -19.60 34.07 -4.83
C SER A 501 -18.29 34.22 -5.64
N HIS A 502 -18.44 34.74 -6.85
CA HIS A 502 -17.92 36.08 -7.20
C HIS A 502 -19.06 36.94 -7.81
N PRO A 503 -19.17 38.25 -7.49
CA PRO A 503 -20.32 39.09 -7.83
C PRO A 503 -20.25 39.76 -9.22
N ASN A 504 -21.44 40.07 -9.73
CA ASN A 504 -21.87 40.64 -11.02
C ASN A 504 -21.13 41.86 -11.58
N SER A 505 -21.22 42.03 -12.93
CA SER A 505 -21.74 43.25 -13.61
C SER A 505 -21.84 43.11 -15.16
N PRO A 506 -22.70 43.88 -15.87
CA PRO A 506 -23.70 43.29 -16.77
C PRO A 506 -23.75 43.84 -18.22
N SER A 507 -24.71 43.28 -18.97
CA SER A 507 -25.49 43.86 -20.09
C SER A 507 -24.99 43.70 -21.54
N GLY A 508 -25.93 43.35 -22.42
CA GLY A 508 -25.82 43.56 -23.87
C GLY A 508 -26.45 42.47 -24.74
N THR A 509 -27.78 42.49 -24.93
CA THR A 509 -28.38 41.97 -26.18
C THR A 509 -27.92 42.84 -27.35
N PRO A 510 -27.81 42.31 -28.60
CA PRO A 510 -28.92 42.54 -29.53
C PRO A 510 -29.13 41.50 -30.66
N LYS A 511 -30.41 41.48 -31.08
CA LYS A 511 -31.04 41.33 -32.41
C LYS A 511 -30.24 40.86 -33.65
N SER A 512 -30.98 40.10 -34.44
CA SER A 512 -30.87 39.67 -35.85
C SER A 512 -30.43 40.71 -36.90
N GLN A 513 -29.54 40.26 -37.83
CA GLN A 513 -29.34 40.55 -39.29
C GLN A 513 -29.52 42.00 -39.85
N PRO A 514 -28.81 42.44 -40.94
CA PRO A 514 -28.50 41.67 -42.16
C PRO A 514 -27.13 41.96 -42.85
N ARG A 515 -27.04 41.48 -44.11
CA ARG A 515 -25.92 41.28 -45.05
C ARG A 515 -25.21 42.54 -45.59
N ASP A 516 -24.09 42.24 -46.27
CA ASP A 516 -23.45 42.88 -47.44
C ASP A 516 -22.26 43.83 -47.23
N GLY A 517 -21.14 43.48 -47.90
CA GLY A 517 -20.36 44.47 -48.66
C GLY A 517 -18.86 44.64 -48.37
N LYS A 518 -18.04 44.03 -49.24
CA LYS A 518 -16.76 44.53 -49.82
C LYS A 518 -15.43 44.45 -49.03
N ASN A 519 -14.52 43.64 -49.61
CA ASN A 519 -13.04 43.66 -49.55
C ASN A 519 -12.45 44.90 -50.28
N PRO A 520 -11.12 45.25 -50.33
CA PRO A 520 -9.92 44.38 -50.25
C PRO A 520 -8.62 44.95 -49.59
N ALA A 521 -7.60 44.08 -49.38
CA ALA A 521 -6.21 44.17 -49.94
C ALA A 521 -5.03 43.71 -49.02
N LYS A 522 -4.26 42.73 -49.57
CA LYS A 522 -2.79 42.45 -49.51
C LYS A 522 -2.08 41.88 -48.24
N GLN A 523 -1.95 40.54 -48.23
CA GLN A 523 -0.74 39.63 -48.21
C GLN A 523 0.58 40.02 -47.47
N PRO A 524 1.54 39.07 -47.16
CA PRO A 524 1.62 37.61 -47.47
C PRO A 524 2.17 36.65 -46.35
N ARG A 525 2.06 35.32 -46.61
CA ARG A 525 2.95 34.16 -46.28
C ARG A 525 3.36 33.94 -44.79
N SER A 526 3.39 32.75 -44.20
CA SER A 526 3.67 31.40 -44.71
C SER A 526 3.40 30.30 -43.64
N MET A 527 2.97 29.14 -44.14
CA MET A 527 3.23 27.75 -43.70
C MET A 527 2.67 27.24 -42.35
N LEU A 528 1.56 26.50 -42.46
CA LEU A 528 1.49 25.04 -42.20
C LEU A 528 0.22 24.49 -42.88
N PRO A 529 0.30 23.45 -43.73
CA PRO A 529 -0.88 22.64 -44.03
C PRO A 529 -0.73 21.22 -43.48
N SER A 530 -1.85 20.75 -42.93
CA SER A 530 -2.23 19.35 -42.79
C SER A 530 -2.07 18.57 -44.09
N VAL A 531 -1.77 17.28 -44.02
CA VAL A 531 -2.14 16.33 -45.07
C VAL A 531 -2.71 15.06 -44.44
N LYS A 532 -3.84 14.63 -44.99
CA LYS A 532 -4.60 13.41 -44.72
C LYS A 532 -3.93 12.17 -45.34
N SER A 533 -4.25 11.01 -44.76
CA SER A 533 -4.51 9.70 -45.41
C SER A 533 -3.80 9.30 -46.72
N GLY A 534 -3.09 8.17 -46.66
CA GLY A 534 -2.80 7.25 -47.77
C GLY A 534 -2.34 5.92 -47.14
N GLU A 535 -3.14 4.85 -47.21
CA GLU A 535 -3.16 3.82 -48.24
C GLU A 535 -2.01 2.80 -48.17
N PHE A 536 -2.43 1.56 -48.01
CA PHE A 536 -1.68 0.31 -47.99
C PHE A 536 -1.05 0.02 -49.36
N PHE A 537 0.17 -0.54 -49.36
CA PHE A 537 0.69 -1.32 -50.49
C PHE A 537 1.35 -2.61 -50.00
N ARG A 538 1.06 -3.69 -50.75
CA ARG A 538 1.55 -5.07 -50.60
C ARG A 538 2.81 -5.32 -51.45
N GLU A 539 3.38 -6.51 -51.17
CA GLU A 539 4.04 -7.49 -52.06
C GLU A 539 5.58 -7.53 -52.05
N PRO A 540 6.23 -8.66 -52.46
CA PRO A 540 5.78 -10.08 -52.60
C PRO A 540 6.79 -11.11 -52.02
N THR A 541 6.44 -12.41 -52.01
CA THR A 541 7.21 -13.50 -52.69
C THR A 541 6.52 -14.87 -52.59
N GLU A 542 6.20 -15.38 -53.78
CA GLU A 542 6.35 -16.74 -54.34
C GLU A 542 5.78 -18.01 -53.70
N SER A 543 5.08 -18.72 -54.59
CA SER A 543 4.44 -20.03 -54.50
C SER A 543 5.30 -21.14 -55.11
N GLY A 544 5.27 -22.34 -54.53
CA GLY A 544 5.75 -23.59 -55.13
C GLY A 544 5.03 -24.80 -54.52
N GLN A 545 4.60 -25.73 -55.37
CA GLN A 545 3.53 -26.71 -55.18
C GLN A 545 3.88 -28.00 -54.41
N SER A 546 2.80 -28.74 -54.17
CA SER A 546 2.52 -29.98 -53.45
C SER A 546 3.24 -31.28 -53.84
N SER A 547 3.33 -32.20 -52.86
CA SER A 547 2.96 -33.64 -52.86
C SER A 547 3.80 -34.33 -51.77
N GLY A 548 3.40 -35.33 -50.98
CA GLY A 548 2.20 -36.11 -50.79
C GLY A 548 2.55 -37.29 -49.85
N SER A 549 1.53 -37.89 -49.24
CA SER A 549 1.47 -39.28 -48.73
C SER A 549 1.97 -39.67 -47.31
N ARG A 550 0.98 -40.08 -46.51
CA ARG A 550 0.78 -41.39 -45.83
C ARG A 550 1.41 -41.68 -44.47
N ASP A 551 0.49 -41.93 -43.52
CA ASP A 551 0.39 -43.04 -42.57
C ASP A 551 1.64 -43.53 -41.83
N SER A 552 1.60 -43.46 -40.50
CA SER A 552 1.33 -44.64 -39.65
C SER A 552 1.47 -44.32 -38.15
N THR A 553 0.38 -44.53 -37.41
CA THR A 553 0.40 -44.86 -35.98
C THR A 553 0.98 -46.26 -35.75
N PRO A 554 1.50 -46.55 -34.54
CA PRO A 554 0.74 -47.51 -33.74
C PRO A 554 0.61 -47.14 -32.25
N SER A 555 -0.47 -47.71 -31.70
CA SER A 555 -1.05 -47.70 -30.36
C SER A 555 -0.15 -48.26 -29.23
N PRO A 556 -0.58 -48.14 -27.95
CA PRO A 556 0.26 -48.37 -26.77
C PRO A 556 0.19 -49.83 -26.27
N GLU A 557 1.28 -50.28 -25.63
CA GLU A 557 1.31 -51.56 -24.92
C GLU A 557 0.67 -51.46 -23.52
N VAL A 558 -0.27 -52.37 -23.30
CA VAL A 558 -0.83 -52.78 -22.01
C VAL A 558 0.03 -53.92 -21.47
N ARG A 559 0.34 -53.95 -20.15
CA ARG A 559 0.25 -55.16 -19.32
C ARG A 559 0.48 -54.93 -17.80
N LYS A 560 -0.56 -55.35 -17.06
CA LYS A 560 -0.58 -56.22 -15.86
C LYS A 560 -0.26 -55.65 -14.48
N ASP A 561 -1.35 -55.46 -13.73
CA ASP A 561 -1.74 -56.15 -12.49
C ASP A 561 -0.64 -56.78 -11.60
N GLY A 562 -0.65 -56.36 -10.34
CA GLY A 562 -0.04 -57.04 -9.21
C GLY A 562 -0.53 -56.44 -7.90
N ALA A 563 -1.60 -57.02 -7.35
CA ALA A 563 -2.13 -56.71 -6.02
C ALA A 563 -1.15 -57.15 -4.91
N GLY A 564 -1.16 -56.41 -3.80
CA GLY A 564 -0.43 -56.76 -2.59
C GLY A 564 -0.73 -55.77 -1.47
N GLU A 565 -1.81 -56.04 -0.73
CA GLU A 565 -2.02 -55.47 0.62
C GLU A 565 -0.85 -55.88 1.53
N ASP A 566 -0.29 -54.94 2.29
CA ASP A 566 0.23 -55.29 3.62
C ASP A 566 0.07 -54.10 4.57
N LYS A 567 -0.89 -54.25 5.50
CA LYS A 567 -1.02 -53.41 6.68
C LYS A 567 0.16 -53.72 7.60
N ARG A 568 0.91 -52.70 8.01
CA ARG A 568 1.69 -52.77 9.24
C ARG A 568 1.74 -51.44 9.97
N THR A 569 0.94 -51.38 11.02
CA THR A 569 0.99 -50.47 12.14
C THR A 569 2.34 -50.58 12.87
N PHE A 570 2.96 -49.46 13.21
CA PHE A 570 3.93 -49.38 14.31
C PHE A 570 3.73 -48.10 15.13
N SER A 571 3.79 -48.31 16.44
CA SER A 571 3.43 -47.43 17.56
C SER A 571 4.42 -46.27 17.79
N PRO A 572 4.04 -45.18 18.49
CA PRO A 572 4.90 -44.04 18.76
C PRO A 572 5.67 -44.24 20.08
N ASN A 573 6.99 -44.06 20.05
CA ASN A 573 7.79 -43.58 21.18
C ASN A 573 9.26 -43.49 20.80
N GLY A 574 9.80 -42.27 20.81
CA GLY A 574 11.22 -42.01 20.58
C GLY A 574 11.58 -40.61 21.03
N ARG A 575 11.65 -40.41 22.36
CA ARG A 575 12.34 -39.25 22.95
C ARG A 575 13.77 -39.24 22.41
N ASN A 576 14.20 -38.13 21.81
CA ASN A 576 15.61 -37.77 21.84
C ASN A 576 15.75 -36.30 22.20
N ARG A 577 16.42 -36.11 23.33
CA ARG A 577 16.96 -34.84 23.82
C ARG A 577 18.06 -34.43 22.85
N CYS A 578 18.06 -33.17 22.42
CA CYS A 578 19.29 -32.53 21.97
C CYS A 578 19.61 -31.39 22.95
N CYS A 579 20.83 -31.46 23.48
CA CYS A 579 21.40 -30.58 24.46
C CYS A 579 22.02 -29.35 23.79
N VAL A 580 21.86 -28.21 24.48
CA VAL A 580 22.67 -27.00 24.58
C VAL A 580 23.18 -26.35 23.31
#